data_AF-A0AAU2KD35-F1
#
_entry.id   AF-A0AAU2KD35-F1
#
_cell.length_a   1.000
_cell.length_b   1.000
_cell.length_c   1.000
_cell.angle_alpha   90.00
_cell.angle_beta   90.00
_cell.angle_gamma   90.00
#
_symmetry.space_group_name_H-M   'P 1'
#
loop_
_entity.id
_entity.type
_entity.pdbx_description
1 polymer ?
#
loop_
_entity_poly.entity_id
_entity_poly.type
_entity_poly.pdbx_seq_one_letter_code
_entity_poly.pdbx_strand_id
1 'polypeptide(L)'
;MIIAAISVLLALPAVAYLLVKAFHLAVTRRPGMSRTASGQWSEGVWVCLSLAVIAFALGTYSGLSSRPVRPCVDALTAQHGPQSYRTPDADIKVDRWYFPVSTKCTFSGGVRVQVVPIWVNPLLIGSLAGAGVCARKAKRSRRPVSATPGAFGPPPAGW
;
A
#
# COMPACT_ATOMS: atom_id res chain seq x y z
N MET A 1 -16.82 -19.46 -9.48
CA MET A 1 -16.62 -18.33 -8.55
C MET A 1 -15.16 -18.03 -8.25
N ILE A 2 -14.30 -19.02 -7.97
CA ILE A 2 -12.87 -18.81 -7.64
C ILE A 2 -12.11 -18.07 -8.75
N ILE A 3 -12.32 -18.43 -10.03
CA ILE A 3 -11.67 -17.78 -11.18
C ILE A 3 -12.08 -16.30 -11.30
N ALA A 4 -13.37 -15.99 -11.06
CA ALA A 4 -13.89 -14.63 -11.08
C ALA A 4 -13.36 -13.78 -9.90
N ALA A 5 -13.19 -14.38 -8.72
CA ALA A 5 -12.60 -13.71 -7.58
C ALA A 5 -11.10 -13.42 -7.80
N ILE A 6 -10.36 -14.36 -8.41
CA ILE A 6 -8.94 -14.18 -8.75
C ILE A 6 -8.77 -13.11 -9.83
N SER A 7 -9.61 -13.07 -10.86
CA SER A 7 -9.53 -12.05 -11.90
C SER A 7 -9.88 -10.66 -11.38
N VAL A 8 -10.85 -10.52 -10.48
CA VAL A 8 -11.13 -9.25 -9.80
C VAL A 8 -9.95 -8.83 -8.91
N LEU A 9 -9.34 -9.77 -8.17
CA LEU A 9 -8.17 -9.50 -7.34
C LEU A 9 -6.95 -9.05 -8.16
N LEU A 10 -6.75 -9.62 -9.35
CA LEU A 10 -5.67 -9.25 -10.27
C LEU A 10 -5.96 -7.96 -11.03
N ALA A 11 -7.24 -7.65 -11.28
CA ALA A 11 -7.65 -6.41 -11.94
C ALA A 11 -7.51 -5.20 -11.01
N LEU A 12 -7.74 -5.36 -9.71
CA LEU A 12 -7.62 -4.26 -8.73
C LEU A 12 -6.27 -3.52 -8.74
N PRO A 13 -5.09 -4.19 -8.69
CA PRO A 13 -3.81 -3.50 -8.77
C PRO A 13 -3.57 -2.87 -10.14
N ALA A 14 -4.04 -3.48 -11.22
CA ALA A 14 -3.96 -2.91 -12.57
C ALA A 14 -4.81 -1.64 -12.67
N VAL A 15 -6.06 -1.67 -12.20
CA VAL A 15 -6.98 -0.52 -12.17
C VAL A 15 -6.43 0.59 -11.28
N ALA A 16 -5.91 0.26 -10.10
CA ALA A 16 -5.34 1.26 -9.21
C ALA A 16 -4.06 1.88 -9.80
N TYR A 17 -3.18 1.09 -10.43
CA TYR A 17 -2.04 1.61 -11.18
C TYR A 17 -2.50 2.53 -12.32
N LEU A 18 -3.54 2.14 -13.06
CA LEU A 18 -4.11 2.95 -14.14
C LEU A 18 -4.75 4.24 -13.61
N LEU A 19 -5.44 4.21 -12.48
CA LEU A 19 -6.01 5.41 -11.84
C LEU A 19 -4.91 6.36 -11.38
N VAL A 20 -3.85 5.83 -10.79
CA VAL A 20 -2.69 6.61 -10.36
C VAL A 20 -1.97 7.20 -11.56
N LYS A 21 -1.83 6.42 -12.63
CA LYS A 21 -1.23 6.88 -13.87
C LYS A 21 -2.12 7.91 -14.58
N ALA A 22 -3.44 7.74 -14.56
CA ALA A 22 -4.41 8.69 -15.08
C ALA A 22 -4.40 9.99 -14.27
N PHE A 23 -4.30 9.90 -12.95
CA PHE A 23 -4.14 11.06 -12.07
C PHE A 23 -2.80 11.75 -12.30
N HIS A 24 -1.71 11.00 -12.40
CA HIS A 24 -0.39 11.53 -12.75
C HIS A 24 -0.42 12.20 -14.13
N LEU A 25 -1.06 11.59 -15.12
CA LEU A 25 -1.29 12.15 -16.46
C LEU A 25 -2.10 13.44 -16.40
N ALA A 26 -3.18 13.47 -15.61
CA ALA A 26 -4.03 14.65 -15.46
C ALA A 26 -3.28 15.81 -14.79
N VAL A 27 -2.47 15.51 -13.77
CA VAL A 27 -1.73 16.51 -12.98
C VAL A 27 -0.46 16.97 -13.70
N THR A 28 0.29 16.07 -14.31
CA THR A 28 1.59 16.38 -14.92
C THR A 28 1.52 16.64 -16.43
N ARG A 29 0.41 16.28 -17.08
CA ARG A 29 0.20 16.32 -18.54
C ARG A 29 1.31 15.62 -19.35
N ARG A 30 2.04 14.67 -18.75
CA ARG A 30 3.14 13.94 -19.39
C ARG A 30 2.78 12.46 -19.57
N PRO A 31 2.66 11.96 -20.81
CA PRO A 31 2.29 10.57 -21.08
C PRO A 31 3.45 9.56 -20.97
N GLY A 32 4.70 10.02 -20.94
CA GLY A 32 5.88 9.17 -20.84
C GLY A 32 6.49 9.11 -19.44
N MET A 33 7.06 7.95 -19.10
CA MET A 33 8.00 7.85 -17.97
C MET A 33 9.13 8.85 -18.18
N SER A 34 9.48 9.59 -17.14
CA SER A 34 10.55 10.56 -17.19
C SER A 34 11.87 9.85 -17.50
N ARG A 35 12.56 10.29 -18.56
CA ARG A 35 13.89 9.78 -18.94
C ARG A 35 15.00 10.25 -17.98
N THR A 36 14.68 11.16 -17.06
CA THR A 36 15.67 11.65 -16.09
C THR A 36 15.70 10.75 -14.86
N ALA A 37 16.89 10.51 -14.30
CA ALA A 37 17.05 9.72 -13.09
C ALA A 37 16.15 10.24 -11.94
N SER A 38 16.01 11.57 -11.79
CA SER A 38 15.14 12.16 -10.77
C SER A 38 13.65 11.83 -10.96
N GLY A 39 13.20 11.72 -12.20
CA GLY A 39 11.82 11.43 -12.54
C GLY A 39 11.44 9.97 -12.30
N GLN A 40 12.33 9.02 -12.62
CA GLN A 40 12.12 7.60 -12.32
C GLN A 40 11.93 7.35 -10.82
N TRP A 41 12.75 8.01 -9.98
CA TRP A 41 12.59 7.90 -8.53
C TRP A 41 11.27 8.51 -8.03
N SER A 42 10.81 9.63 -8.61
CA SER A 42 9.51 10.19 -8.24
C SER A 42 8.33 9.33 -8.67
N GLU A 43 8.41 8.66 -9.83
CA GLU A 43 7.39 7.70 -10.26
C GLU A 43 7.34 6.49 -9.30
N GLY A 44 8.49 6.01 -8.84
CA GLY A 44 8.58 4.97 -7.82
C GLY A 44 7.88 5.35 -6.52
N VAL A 45 7.99 6.62 -6.07
CA VAL A 45 7.25 7.11 -4.89
C VAL A 45 5.74 6.95 -5.09
N TRP A 46 5.22 7.37 -6.24
CA TRP A 46 3.79 7.29 -6.52
C TRP A 46 3.31 5.85 -6.59
N VAL A 47 4.04 4.95 -7.25
CA VAL A 47 3.68 3.52 -7.30
C VAL A 47 3.66 2.91 -5.89
N CYS A 48 4.68 3.18 -5.08
CA CYS A 48 4.75 2.69 -3.71
C CYS A 48 3.61 3.27 -2.85
N LEU A 49 3.34 4.58 -2.91
CA LEU A 49 2.22 5.18 -2.17
C LEU A 49 0.87 4.63 -2.62
N SER A 50 0.72 4.33 -3.90
CA SER A 50 -0.51 3.73 -4.44
C SER A 50 -0.73 2.34 -3.90
N LEU A 51 0.31 1.50 -3.88
CA LEU A 51 0.26 0.20 -3.24
C LEU A 51 -0.07 0.31 -1.74
N ALA A 52 0.47 1.30 -1.04
CA ALA A 52 0.15 1.56 0.36
C ALA A 52 -1.34 1.91 0.54
N VAL A 53 -1.88 2.80 -0.31
CA VAL A 53 -3.31 3.18 -0.27
C VAL A 53 -4.21 1.97 -0.56
N ILE A 54 -3.87 1.14 -1.54
CA ILE A 54 -4.63 -0.08 -1.85
C ILE A 54 -4.60 -1.06 -0.67
N ALA A 55 -3.40 -1.31 -0.11
CA ALA A 55 -3.26 -2.21 1.03
C ALA A 55 -4.05 -1.70 2.25
N PHE A 56 -3.96 -0.40 2.53
CA PHE A 56 -4.72 0.24 3.59
C PHE A 56 -6.24 0.11 3.36
N ALA A 57 -6.71 0.44 2.15
CA ALA A 57 -8.12 0.32 1.79
C ALA A 57 -8.62 -1.13 1.92
N LEU A 58 -7.89 -2.12 1.41
CA LEU A 58 -8.25 -3.53 1.55
C LEU A 58 -8.32 -3.94 3.03
N GLY A 59 -7.39 -3.46 3.86
CA GLY A 59 -7.41 -3.69 5.30
C GLY A 59 -8.64 -3.08 5.98
N THR A 60 -9.00 -1.83 5.65
CA THR A 60 -10.15 -1.14 6.25
C THR A 60 -11.49 -1.68 5.75
N TYR A 61 -11.59 -2.01 4.46
CA TYR A 61 -12.79 -2.63 3.87
C TYR A 61 -13.08 -4.02 4.44
N SER A 62 -12.05 -4.77 4.83
CA SER A 62 -12.23 -6.08 5.47
C SER A 62 -13.04 -5.99 6.78
N GLY A 63 -13.08 -4.82 7.44
CA GLY A 63 -13.88 -4.58 8.64
C GLY A 63 -15.17 -3.77 8.44
N LEU A 64 -15.46 -3.32 7.22
CA LEU A 64 -16.63 -2.48 6.90
C LEU A 64 -17.79 -3.36 6.45
N SER A 65 -18.74 -3.60 7.35
CA SER A 65 -20.04 -4.15 7.03
C SER A 65 -21.11 -3.32 7.74
N SER A 66 -22.28 -3.21 7.11
CA SER A 66 -23.48 -2.59 7.72
C SER A 66 -23.89 -3.29 9.02
N ARG A 67 -23.44 -4.53 9.22
CA ARG A 67 -23.47 -5.23 10.51
C ARG A 67 -22.02 -5.43 10.99
N PRO A 68 -21.56 -4.70 12.02
CA PRO A 68 -20.14 -4.72 12.44
C PRO A 68 -19.63 -6.10 12.86
N VAL A 69 -20.54 -7.01 13.19
CA VAL A 69 -20.27 -8.36 13.71
C VAL A 69 -20.13 -9.41 12.61
N ARG A 70 -20.76 -9.21 11.44
CA ARG A 70 -20.83 -10.22 10.38
C ARG A 70 -19.46 -10.68 9.85
N PRO A 71 -18.49 -9.78 9.58
CA PRO A 71 -17.16 -10.18 9.15
C PRO A 71 -16.42 -11.03 10.20
N CYS A 72 -16.69 -10.81 11.49
CA CYS A 72 -16.12 -11.60 12.56
C CYS A 72 -16.67 -13.04 12.56
N VAL A 73 -17.99 -13.18 12.37
CA VAL A 73 -18.66 -14.49 12.31
C VAL A 73 -18.20 -15.29 11.09
N ASP A 74 -18.10 -14.64 9.93
CA ASP A 74 -17.62 -15.26 8.70
C ASP A 74 -16.15 -15.73 8.85
N ALA A 75 -15.30 -14.90 9.46
CA ALA A 75 -13.90 -15.26 9.72
C ALA A 75 -13.76 -16.40 10.74
N LEU A 76 -14.58 -16.41 11.80
CA LEU A 76 -14.61 -17.51 12.78
C LEU A 76 -15.04 -18.81 12.11
N THR A 77 -16.11 -18.76 11.31
CA THR A 77 -16.66 -19.91 10.58
C THR A 77 -15.66 -20.48 9.57
N ALA A 78 -14.90 -19.61 8.88
CA ALA A 78 -13.87 -20.03 7.94
C ALA A 78 -12.68 -20.75 8.63
N GLN A 79 -12.37 -20.39 9.88
CA GLN A 79 -11.26 -20.97 10.64
C GLN A 79 -11.65 -22.21 11.45
N HIS A 80 -12.86 -22.23 12.02
CA HIS A 80 -13.29 -23.24 13.01
C HIS A 80 -14.53 -24.03 12.59
N GLY A 81 -15.09 -23.76 11.40
CA GLY A 81 -16.24 -24.46 10.82
C GLY A 81 -17.60 -23.84 11.19
N PRO A 82 -18.69 -24.22 10.50
CA PRO A 82 -20.02 -23.59 10.65
C PRO A 82 -20.66 -23.79 12.02
N GLN A 83 -20.19 -24.76 12.82
CA GLN A 83 -20.69 -25.04 14.16
C GLN A 83 -20.00 -24.21 15.25
N SER A 84 -18.95 -23.45 14.91
CA SER A 84 -18.18 -22.66 15.88
C SER A 84 -18.93 -21.44 16.39
N TYR A 85 -19.97 -21.00 15.67
CA TYR A 85 -20.81 -19.88 16.09
C TYR A 85 -22.13 -20.40 16.67
N ARG A 86 -22.24 -20.42 18.00
CA ARG A 86 -23.45 -20.86 18.73
C ARG A 86 -24.02 -19.84 19.71
N THR A 87 -23.33 -18.73 19.91
CA THR A 87 -23.70 -17.68 20.87
C THR A 87 -24.30 -16.47 20.16
N PRO A 88 -25.22 -15.74 20.84
CA PRO A 88 -25.84 -14.55 20.28
C PRO A 88 -24.82 -13.42 20.06
N ASP A 89 -25.04 -12.62 19.00
CA ASP A 89 -24.17 -11.53 18.53
C ASP A 89 -23.78 -10.48 19.60
N ALA A 90 -24.50 -10.45 20.72
CA ALA A 90 -24.43 -9.41 21.76
C ALA A 90 -23.08 -9.36 22.51
N ASP A 91 -22.28 -10.44 22.51
CA ASP A 91 -21.05 -10.53 23.32
C ASP A 91 -19.74 -10.34 22.52
N ILE A 92 -19.82 -9.91 21.26
CA ILE A 92 -18.64 -9.82 20.39
C ILE A 92 -18.00 -8.45 20.51
N LYS A 93 -16.78 -8.41 21.09
CA LYS A 93 -15.98 -7.18 21.16
C LYS A 93 -15.14 -7.04 19.90
N VAL A 94 -15.29 -5.89 19.22
CA VAL A 94 -14.56 -5.59 17.98
C VAL A 94 -13.58 -4.44 18.22
N ASP A 95 -12.30 -4.75 18.24
CA ASP A 95 -11.22 -3.78 18.38
C ASP A 95 -10.64 -3.43 17.01
N ARG A 96 -10.66 -2.14 16.66
CA ARG A 96 -10.16 -1.63 15.38
C ARG A 96 -8.95 -0.73 15.58
N TRP A 97 -7.92 -1.00 14.78
CA TRP A 97 -6.68 -0.25 14.73
C TRP A 97 -6.41 0.15 13.29
N TYR A 98 -6.05 1.41 13.08
CA TYR A 98 -5.83 1.96 11.75
C TYR A 98 -4.38 1.78 11.27
N PHE A 99 -3.40 1.71 12.18
CA PHE A 99 -2.01 1.48 11.79
C PHE A 99 -1.22 0.78 12.90
N PRO A 100 -0.66 -0.42 12.64
CA PRO A 100 -0.97 -1.30 11.50
C PRO A 100 -2.46 -1.65 11.44
N VAL A 101 -2.98 -1.93 10.24
CA VAL A 101 -4.41 -2.19 10.06
C VAL A 101 -4.76 -3.50 10.75
N SER A 102 -5.65 -3.44 11.73
CA SER A 102 -6.05 -4.60 12.51
C SER A 102 -7.49 -4.47 12.97
N THR A 103 -8.28 -5.49 12.64
CA THR A 103 -9.64 -5.69 13.15
C THR A 103 -9.64 -7.01 13.89
N LYS A 104 -9.69 -6.95 15.22
CA LYS A 104 -9.70 -8.11 16.11
C LYS A 104 -11.10 -8.28 16.67
N CYS A 105 -11.60 -9.51 16.62
CA CYS A 105 -12.88 -9.87 17.21
C CYS A 105 -12.62 -10.83 18.37
N THR A 106 -13.13 -10.49 19.55
CA THR A 106 -13.05 -11.32 20.74
C THR A 106 -14.45 -11.84 21.07
N PHE A 107 -14.59 -13.16 21.10
CA PHE A 107 -15.83 -13.85 21.43
C PHE A 107 -15.89 -14.19 22.92
N SER A 108 -17.08 -14.42 23.48
CA SER A 108 -17.30 -14.73 24.91
C SER A 108 -16.54 -15.97 25.39
N GLY A 109 -16.25 -16.92 24.52
CA GLY A 109 -15.41 -18.09 24.82
C GLY A 109 -13.90 -17.82 24.83
N GLY A 110 -13.46 -16.56 24.76
CA GLY A 110 -12.04 -16.17 24.72
C GLY A 110 -11.36 -16.33 23.35
N VAL A 111 -12.07 -16.87 22.36
CA VAL A 111 -11.57 -17.02 20.98
C VAL A 111 -11.33 -15.65 20.36
N ARG A 112 -10.18 -15.49 19.70
CA ARG A 112 -9.78 -14.25 19.03
C ARG A 112 -9.56 -14.52 17.55
N VAL A 113 -10.21 -13.73 16.70
CA VAL A 113 -10.09 -13.85 15.25
C VAL A 113 -9.62 -12.52 14.68
N GLN A 114 -8.63 -12.58 13.80
CA GLN A 114 -8.10 -11.45 13.04
C GLN A 114 -8.77 -11.45 11.66
N VAL A 115 -9.53 -10.39 11.35
CA VAL A 115 -10.25 -10.29 10.07
C VAL A 115 -9.34 -9.81 8.94
N VAL A 116 -8.31 -9.04 9.28
CA VAL A 116 -7.37 -8.50 8.30
C VAL A 116 -6.40 -9.59 7.84
N PRO A 117 -6.26 -9.83 6.51
CA PRO A 117 -5.32 -10.82 5.99
C PRO A 117 -3.88 -10.53 6.41
N ILE A 118 -3.13 -11.59 6.74
CA ILE A 118 -1.77 -11.48 7.28
C ILE A 118 -0.79 -10.74 6.35
N TRP A 119 -1.02 -10.74 5.03
CA TRP A 119 -0.16 -10.12 4.03
C TRP A 119 -0.40 -8.61 3.86
N VAL A 120 -1.53 -8.06 4.34
CA VAL A 120 -1.88 -6.64 4.18
C VAL A 120 -0.89 -5.73 4.89
N ASN A 121 -0.55 -6.03 6.15
CA ASN A 121 0.36 -5.21 6.94
C ASN A 121 1.82 -5.24 6.44
N PRO A 122 2.41 -6.39 6.09
CA PRO A 122 3.71 -6.45 5.41
C PRO A 122 3.73 -5.65 4.10
N LEU A 123 2.67 -5.75 3.29
CA LEU A 123 2.57 -4.99 2.04
C LEU A 123 2.48 -3.49 2.28
N LEU A 124 1.68 -3.06 3.26
CA LEU A 124 1.54 -1.65 3.66
C LEU A 124 2.87 -1.07 4.17
N ILE A 125 3.55 -1.78 5.06
CA ILE A 125 4.83 -1.32 5.62
C ILE A 125 5.91 -1.30 4.54
N GLY A 126 6.01 -2.36 3.73
CA GLY A 126 6.98 -2.47 2.65
C GLY A 126 6.81 -1.38 1.57
N SER A 127 5.56 -1.06 1.22
CA SER A 127 5.25 0.00 0.26
C SER A 127 5.56 1.40 0.81
N LEU A 128 5.25 1.69 2.08
CA LEU A 128 5.65 2.95 2.73
C LEU A 128 7.18 3.10 2.82
N ALA A 129 7.89 2.02 3.18
CA ALA A 129 9.34 2.01 3.21
C ALA A 129 9.94 2.24 1.82
N GLY A 130 9.40 1.57 0.79
CA GLY A 130 9.77 1.76 -0.61
C GLY A 130 9.59 3.20 -1.08
N ALA A 131 8.46 3.83 -0.74
CA ALA A 131 8.23 5.24 -1.03
C ALA A 131 9.29 6.13 -0.38
N GLY A 132 9.68 5.86 0.88
CA GLY A 132 10.75 6.58 1.57
C GLY A 132 12.12 6.45 0.88
N VAL A 133 12.47 5.25 0.43
CA VAL A 133 13.73 5.00 -0.31
C VAL A 133 13.73 5.75 -1.65
N CYS A 134 12.65 5.64 -2.42
CA CYS A 134 12.48 6.36 -3.69
C CYS A 134 12.57 7.87 -3.50
N ALA A 135 11.89 8.43 -2.49
CA ALA A 135 11.94 9.85 -2.19
C ALA A 135 13.36 10.32 -1.82
N ARG A 136 14.08 9.53 -1.01
CA ARG A 136 15.47 9.83 -0.64
C ARG A 136 16.39 9.83 -1.85
N LYS A 137 16.22 8.89 -2.78
CA LYS A 137 17.01 8.81 -4.02
C LYS A 137 16.66 9.96 -4.98
N ALA A 138 15.37 10.31 -5.13
CA ALA A 138 14.93 11.47 -5.90
C ALA A 138 15.54 12.78 -5.39
N LYS A 139 15.61 12.96 -4.05
CA LYS A 139 16.26 14.13 -3.44
C LYS A 139 17.76 14.16 -3.72
N ARG A 140 18.44 13.00 -3.71
CA ARG A 140 19.88 12.91 -3.99
C ARG A 140 20.22 13.22 -5.45
N SER A 141 19.41 12.75 -6.40
CA SER A 141 19.65 12.98 -7.84
C SER A 141 19.39 14.42 -8.29
N ARG A 142 18.70 15.23 -7.48
CA ARG A 142 18.51 16.67 -7.70
C ARG A 142 19.63 17.54 -7.16
N ARG A 143 20.56 16.98 -6.37
CA ARG A 143 21.70 17.77 -5.90
C ARG A 143 22.59 18.05 -7.10
N PRO A 144 22.83 19.31 -7.49
CA PRO A 144 23.83 19.61 -8.49
C PRO A 144 25.14 19.00 -7.99
N VAL A 145 25.81 18.24 -8.85
CA VAL A 145 27.22 17.93 -8.63
C VAL A 145 27.87 19.31 -8.57
N SER A 146 28.26 19.75 -7.37
CA SER A 146 29.01 20.98 -7.20
C SER A 146 30.17 20.87 -8.16
N ALA A 147 30.10 21.63 -9.26
CA ALA A 147 31.14 21.66 -10.26
C ALA A 147 32.41 21.97 -9.49
N THR A 148 33.36 21.03 -9.48
CA THR A 148 34.64 21.20 -8.81
C THR A 148 35.21 22.54 -9.28
N PRO A 149 35.31 23.56 -8.42
CA PRO A 149 35.91 24.84 -8.80
C PRO A 149 37.41 24.58 -8.89
N GLY A 150 37.91 24.22 -10.06
CA GLY A 150 39.33 23.90 -10.21
C GLY A 150 39.80 23.33 -11.55
N ALA A 151 38.91 22.97 -12.48
CA ALA A 151 39.34 22.40 -13.76
C ALA A 151 39.58 23.42 -14.89
N PHE A 152 39.49 24.73 -14.61
CA PHE A 152 40.05 25.76 -15.49
C PHE A 152 41.46 26.09 -15.00
N GLY A 153 42.41 25.21 -15.31
CA GLY A 153 43.81 25.62 -15.31
C GLY A 153 44.01 26.73 -16.35
N PRO A 154 44.88 27.72 -16.09
CA PRO A 154 45.18 28.73 -17.10
C PRO A 154 45.68 28.04 -18.39
N PRO A 155 45.36 28.59 -19.57
CA PRO A 155 45.89 28.06 -20.83
C PRO A 155 47.43 28.02 -20.76
N PRO A 156 48.09 27.00 -21.32
CA PRO A 156 49.55 26.98 -21.38
C PRO A 156 50.04 28.21 -22.15
N ALA A 157 50.94 28.96 -21.54
CA ALA A 157 51.66 30.04 -22.20
C ALA A 157 52.79 29.43 -23.05
N GLY A 158 52.81 29.76 -24.35
CA GLY A 158 53.85 29.36 -25.33
C GLY A 158 53.32 28.31 -26.29
N TRP A 159 53.45 28.46 -27.62
CA TRP A 159 54.53 29.05 -28.40
C TRP A 159 54.00 29.89 -29.56
#